data_AF-A0AAN8EYW6-F1
#
_entry.id   AF-A0AAN8EYW6-F1
#
_cell.length_a   1.000
_cell.length_b   1.000
_cell.length_c   1.000
_cell.angle_alpha   90.00
_cell.angle_beta   90.00
_cell.angle_gamma   90.00
#
_symmetry.space_group_name_H-M   'P 1'
#
loop_
_entity.id
_entity.type
_entity.pdbx_description
1 polymer ?
#
loop_
_entity_poly.entity_id
_entity_poly.type
_entity_poly.pdbx_seq_one_letter_code
_entity_poly.pdbx_strand_id
1 'polypeptide(L)'
;MTIFSCNCTSGIVASSEDLAMSVTAKNFYRRPLPSTCVDFASEEGKRLFTESLIDGNANIYFKLAAQFRTQDEPAYCGPSTLVMVLNALEVDPGQVWKAPWRFYHESMLDCCVPLENIKKLVLLRVYLKSELI
;
A
#
# COMPACT_ATOMS: atom_id res chain seq x y z
N MET A 1 -6.17 -45.01 6.36
CA MET A 1 -7.05 -44.36 7.36
C MET A 1 -6.19 -44.04 8.56
N THR A 2 -5.66 -42.82 8.62
CA THR A 2 -5.16 -42.22 9.86
C THR A 2 -5.11 -40.73 9.63
N ILE A 3 -5.98 -40.05 10.36
CA ILE A 3 -6.21 -38.62 10.41
C ILE A 3 -5.02 -38.01 11.15
N PHE A 4 -4.29 -37.09 10.51
CA PHE A 4 -3.37 -36.20 11.23
C PHE A 4 -4.21 -35.09 11.86
N SER A 5 -4.58 -35.30 13.13
CA SER A 5 -5.13 -34.27 14.01
C SER A 5 -3.96 -33.38 14.46
N CYS A 6 -3.95 -32.12 14.05
CA CYS A 6 -2.99 -31.14 14.55
C CYS A 6 -3.61 -30.44 15.78
N ASN A 7 -3.13 -30.80 16.95
CA ASN A 7 -3.61 -30.31 18.24
C ASN A 7 -3.10 -28.88 18.47
N CYS A 8 -3.97 -27.89 18.31
CA CYS A 8 -3.75 -26.52 18.77
C CYS A 8 -3.98 -26.44 20.29
N THR A 9 -2.97 -26.69 21.11
CA THR A 9 -2.96 -26.24 22.52
C THR A 9 -1.54 -26.22 23.07
N SER A 10 -0.92 -25.05 23.06
CA SER A 10 0.08 -24.61 24.05
C SER A 10 0.14 -23.10 23.95
N GLY A 11 -0.69 -22.45 24.75
CA GLY A 11 -0.74 -21.00 24.86
C GLY A 11 0.55 -20.47 25.46
N ILE A 12 1.17 -19.52 24.76
CA ILE A 12 2.03 -18.53 25.40
C ILE A 12 1.16 -17.28 25.50
N VAL A 13 0.61 -17.06 26.69
CA VAL A 13 -0.02 -15.80 27.08
C VAL A 13 1.14 -14.81 27.29
N ALA A 14 1.43 -14.01 26.26
CA ALA A 14 2.28 -12.84 26.44
C ALA A 14 1.44 -11.79 27.19
N SER A 15 1.90 -11.44 28.39
CA SER A 15 1.32 -10.40 29.24
C SER A 15 1.26 -9.07 28.49
N SER A 16 0.16 -8.36 28.70
CA SER A 16 -0.30 -7.17 27.96
C SER A 16 0.47 -5.87 28.27
N GLU A 17 1.71 -5.92 28.75
CA GLU A 17 2.42 -4.73 29.24
C GLU A 17 3.75 -4.39 28.52
N ASP A 18 4.20 -5.18 27.54
CA ASP A 18 5.52 -4.99 26.88
C ASP A 18 5.50 -4.43 25.43
N LEU A 19 4.43 -3.74 24.99
CA LEU A 19 4.41 -3.14 23.64
C LEU A 19 4.10 -1.63 23.62
N ALA A 20 4.58 -0.90 24.62
CA ALA A 20 4.63 0.56 24.59
C ALA A 20 6.04 1.04 24.19
N MET A 21 6.56 0.57 23.05
CA MET A 21 7.63 1.31 22.38
C MET A 21 7.02 2.57 21.79
N SER A 22 7.16 3.68 22.53
CA SER A 22 7.01 5.03 21.99
C SER A 22 8.16 5.26 20.99
N VAL A 23 8.02 4.71 19.79
CA VAL A 23 8.94 5.01 18.69
C VAL A 23 8.67 6.45 18.31
N THR A 24 9.54 7.36 18.74
CA THR A 24 9.50 8.75 18.27
C THR A 24 9.82 8.71 16.78
N ALA A 25 8.77 8.72 15.96
CA ALA A 25 8.89 8.63 14.52
C ALA A 25 9.68 9.83 13.99
N LYS A 26 10.95 9.61 13.60
CA LYS A 26 11.70 10.59 12.83
C LYS A 26 10.94 10.81 11.53
N ASN A 27 10.36 12.00 11.37
CA ASN A 27 9.73 12.41 10.12
C ASN A 27 10.82 12.82 9.12
N PHE A 28 10.54 12.66 7.82
CA PHE A 28 11.41 13.16 6.77
C PHE A 28 10.58 13.63 5.57
N TYR A 29 11.04 14.69 4.92
CA TYR A 29 10.45 15.20 3.69
C TYR A 29 11.17 14.56 2.51
N ARG A 30 10.61 13.44 1.99
CA ARG A 30 11.09 12.64 0.83
C ARG A 30 12.54 12.13 0.93
N ARG A 31 12.90 11.22 0.02
CA ARG A 31 14.26 10.70 -0.14
C ARG A 31 14.83 11.14 -1.49
N PRO A 32 16.15 11.37 -1.61
CA PRO A 32 16.75 11.64 -2.90
C PRO A 32 16.53 10.46 -3.84
N LEU A 33 16.29 10.75 -5.12
CA LEU A 33 16.14 9.74 -6.14
C LEU A 33 17.50 9.05 -6.38
N PRO A 34 17.60 7.71 -6.37
CA PRO A 34 18.84 7.02 -6.72
C PRO A 34 19.30 7.37 -8.15
N SER A 35 20.61 7.39 -8.39
CA SER A 35 21.19 7.69 -9.72
C SER A 35 20.79 6.69 -10.81
N THR A 36 20.28 5.52 -10.43
CA THR A 36 19.75 4.49 -11.35
C THR A 36 18.32 4.76 -11.81
N CYS A 37 17.67 5.81 -11.32
CA CYS A 37 16.27 6.12 -11.59
C CYS A 37 16.13 7.49 -12.27
N VAL A 38 15.13 7.62 -13.15
CA VAL A 38 14.79 8.87 -13.84
C VAL A 38 13.52 9.45 -13.20
N ASP A 39 13.54 10.74 -12.88
CA ASP A 39 12.35 11.44 -12.39
C ASP A 39 11.31 11.51 -13.52
N PHE A 40 10.10 11.02 -13.25
CA PHE A 40 8.99 11.01 -14.20
C PHE A 40 8.64 12.43 -14.70
N ALA A 41 8.78 13.45 -13.85
CA ALA A 41 8.48 14.84 -14.21
C ALA A 41 9.63 15.57 -14.92
N SER A 42 10.80 14.95 -15.07
CA SER A 42 11.92 15.52 -15.83
C SER A 42 11.66 15.50 -17.34
N GLU A 43 12.42 16.28 -18.11
CA GLU A 43 12.32 16.26 -19.58
C GLU A 43 12.59 14.86 -20.15
N GLU A 44 13.57 14.15 -19.58
CA GLU A 44 13.87 12.77 -19.97
C GLU A 44 12.73 11.81 -19.61
N GLY A 45 12.13 11.94 -18.41
CA GLY A 45 10.99 11.13 -17.99
C GLY A 45 9.76 11.32 -18.89
N LYS A 46 9.44 12.57 -19.25
CA LYS A 46 8.36 12.90 -20.19
C LYS A 46 8.63 12.33 -21.59
N ARG A 47 9.88 12.39 -22.07
CA ARG A 47 10.27 11.81 -23.35
C ARG A 47 10.03 10.30 -23.38
N LEU A 48 10.56 9.58 -22.38
CA LEU A 48 10.40 8.12 -22.24
C LEU A 48 8.92 7.71 -22.15
N PHE A 49 8.13 8.44 -21.36
CA PHE A 49 6.70 8.18 -21.25
C PHE A 49 5.97 8.43 -22.58
N THR A 50 6.30 9.51 -23.29
CA THR A 50 5.69 9.86 -24.58
C THR A 50 6.00 8.80 -25.64
N GLU A 51 7.24 8.31 -25.70
CA GLU A 51 7.64 7.21 -26.59
C GLU A 51 6.83 5.95 -26.29
N SER A 52 6.77 5.53 -25.02
CA SER A 52 5.98 4.37 -24.61
C SER A 52 4.47 4.54 -24.85
N LEU A 53 3.96 5.78 -24.83
CA LEU A 53 2.58 6.10 -25.12
C LEU A 53 2.27 5.99 -26.61
N ILE A 54 3.13 6.56 -27.46
CA ILE A 54 3.01 6.48 -28.93
C ILE A 54 3.11 5.03 -29.41
N ASP A 55 4.00 4.23 -28.80
CA ASP A 55 4.13 2.80 -29.08
C ASP A 55 2.95 1.96 -28.57
N GLY A 56 2.00 2.56 -27.84
CA GLY A 56 0.79 1.92 -27.35
C GLY A 56 0.93 1.12 -26.06
N ASN A 57 2.14 1.08 -25.47
CA ASN A 57 2.44 0.31 -24.25
C ASN A 57 1.94 0.98 -22.96
N ALA A 58 1.70 2.31 -22.97
CA ALA A 58 1.34 3.08 -21.77
C ALA A 58 -0.13 3.56 -21.73
N ASN A 59 -1.01 3.07 -22.59
CA ASN A 59 -2.40 3.56 -22.67
C ASN A 59 -3.20 3.45 -21.36
N ILE A 60 -2.91 2.43 -20.54
CA ILE A 60 -3.56 2.23 -19.24
C ILE A 60 -3.29 3.37 -18.24
N TYR A 61 -2.22 4.15 -18.47
CA TYR A 61 -1.83 5.27 -17.60
C TYR A 61 -2.99 6.24 -17.37
N PHE A 62 -3.79 6.57 -18.38
CA PHE A 62 -4.87 7.55 -18.21
C PHE A 62 -5.93 7.10 -17.21
N LYS A 63 -6.29 5.82 -17.22
CA LYS A 63 -7.25 5.26 -16.26
C LYS A 63 -6.67 5.24 -14.85
N LEU A 64 -5.41 4.84 -14.71
CA LEU A 64 -4.72 4.81 -13.42
C LEU A 64 -4.48 6.21 -12.85
N ALA A 65 -4.10 7.16 -13.70
CA ALA A 65 -3.86 8.56 -13.33
C ALA A 65 -5.14 9.23 -12.81
N ALA A 66 -6.30 8.93 -13.40
CA ALA A 66 -7.60 9.41 -12.92
C ALA A 66 -7.96 8.91 -11.50
N GLN A 67 -7.35 7.81 -11.06
CA GLN A 67 -7.56 7.21 -9.73
C GLN A 67 -6.35 7.38 -8.80
N PHE A 68 -5.33 8.15 -9.20
CA PHE A 68 -4.07 8.26 -8.47
C PHE A 68 -4.30 8.90 -7.09
N ARG A 69 -3.76 8.27 -6.06
CA ARG A 69 -3.90 8.72 -4.67
C ARG A 69 -2.69 8.39 -3.82
N THR A 70 -2.51 9.18 -2.77
CA THR A 70 -1.57 8.89 -1.70
C THR A 70 -2.18 7.86 -0.75
N GLN A 71 -1.36 6.94 -0.27
CA GLN A 71 -1.72 5.97 0.77
C GLN A 71 -2.06 6.66 2.10
N ASP A 72 -3.13 6.26 2.78
CA ASP A 72 -3.54 6.90 4.05
C ASP A 72 -2.60 6.52 5.21
N GLU A 73 -1.98 5.34 5.13
CA GLU A 73 -1.01 4.85 6.11
C GLU A 73 0.30 4.45 5.43
N PRO A 74 1.47 4.62 6.08
CA PRO A 74 2.77 4.19 5.53
C PRO A 74 2.82 2.71 5.13
N ALA A 75 1.98 1.87 5.75
CA ALA A 75 1.87 0.45 5.48
C ALA A 75 0.95 0.09 4.30
N TYR A 76 0.21 1.05 3.73
CA TYR A 76 -0.91 0.78 2.83
C TYR A 76 -0.57 0.78 1.34
N CYS A 77 0.70 0.76 0.93
CA CYS A 77 1.06 0.77 -0.49
C CYS A 77 0.36 -0.33 -1.32
N GLY A 78 0.17 -1.52 -0.75
CA GLY A 78 -0.62 -2.60 -1.35
C GLY A 78 -2.11 -2.26 -1.47
N PRO A 79 -2.82 -2.02 -0.35
CA PRO A 79 -4.20 -1.54 -0.36
C PRO A 79 -4.45 -0.34 -1.31
N SER A 80 -3.60 0.69 -1.30
CA SER A 80 -3.74 1.86 -2.18
C SER A 80 -3.71 1.46 -3.66
N THR A 81 -2.79 0.58 -4.02
CA THR A 81 -2.62 0.10 -5.38
C THR A 81 -3.85 -0.70 -5.82
N LEU A 82 -4.39 -1.55 -4.94
CA LEU A 82 -5.60 -2.30 -5.24
C LEU A 82 -6.81 -1.39 -5.43
N VAL A 83 -6.97 -0.37 -4.58
CA VAL A 83 -8.01 0.66 -4.74
C VAL A 83 -7.89 1.36 -6.10
N MET A 84 -6.68 1.79 -6.48
CA MET A 84 -6.45 2.43 -7.78
C MET A 84 -6.87 1.53 -8.95
N VAL A 85 -6.48 0.26 -8.90
CA VAL A 85 -6.80 -0.73 -9.94
C VAL A 85 -8.30 -1.00 -10.01
N LEU A 86 -8.96 -1.25 -8.88
CA LEU A 86 -10.40 -1.55 -8.84
C LEU A 86 -11.24 -0.36 -9.34
N ASN A 87 -10.88 0.86 -8.94
CA ASN A 87 -11.55 2.06 -9.42
C ASN A 87 -11.26 2.31 -10.91
N ALA A 88 -10.04 2.04 -11.40
CA ALA A 88 -9.69 2.19 -12.82
C ALA A 88 -10.41 1.15 -13.71
N LEU A 89 -10.77 0.00 -13.13
CA LEU A 89 -11.61 -1.03 -13.74
C LEU A 89 -13.11 -0.76 -13.57
N GLU A 90 -13.49 0.34 -12.91
CA GLU A 90 -14.90 0.72 -12.67
C GLU A 90 -15.70 -0.36 -11.93
N VAL A 91 -15.05 -1.11 -11.05
CA VAL A 91 -15.71 -2.13 -10.22
C VAL A 91 -16.52 -1.44 -9.13
N ASP A 92 -17.80 -1.81 -9.04
CA ASP A 92 -18.70 -1.32 -7.99
C ASP A 92 -18.40 -2.03 -6.65
N PRO A 93 -18.02 -1.30 -5.58
CA PRO A 93 -17.80 -1.91 -4.27
C PRO A 93 -19.09 -2.40 -3.59
N GLY A 94 -20.28 -2.02 -4.08
CA GLY A 94 -21.56 -2.40 -3.48
C GLY A 94 -21.85 -1.71 -2.14
N GLN A 95 -20.95 -0.85 -1.66
CA GLN A 95 -21.06 -0.09 -0.41
C GLN A 95 -20.71 1.39 -0.65
N VAL A 96 -21.29 2.26 0.17
CA VAL A 96 -21.03 3.70 0.10
C VAL A 96 -19.74 4.03 0.84
N TRP A 97 -18.81 4.69 0.16
CA TRP A 97 -17.63 5.26 0.83
C TRP A 97 -18.00 6.58 1.51
N LYS A 98 -18.50 7.52 0.72
CA LYS A 98 -18.96 8.85 1.16
C LYS A 98 -20.16 9.22 0.33
N ALA A 99 -21.35 9.31 0.92
CA ALA A 99 -22.57 9.57 0.16
C ALA A 99 -22.43 10.83 -0.72
N PRO A 100 -22.86 10.80 -2.00
CA PRO A 100 -23.51 9.70 -2.73
C PRO A 100 -22.55 8.68 -3.40
N TRP A 101 -21.25 8.77 -3.14
CA TRP A 101 -20.19 8.07 -3.86
C TRP A 101 -19.94 6.64 -3.38
N ARG A 102 -19.81 5.72 -4.35
CA ARG A 102 -19.44 4.31 -4.18
C ARG A 102 -18.13 4.03 -4.90
N PHE A 103 -17.04 4.54 -4.34
CA PHE A 103 -15.67 4.26 -4.80
C PHE A 103 -14.98 3.35 -3.82
N TYR A 104 -14.06 2.52 -4.31
CA TYR A 104 -13.17 1.79 -3.42
C TYR A 104 -12.31 2.76 -2.61
N HIS A 105 -12.14 2.42 -1.34
CA HIS A 105 -11.27 3.09 -0.39
C HIS A 105 -10.49 2.05 0.40
N GLU A 106 -9.32 2.40 0.96
CA GLU A 106 -8.46 1.45 1.68
C GLU A 106 -9.16 0.81 2.87
N SER A 107 -10.03 1.58 3.55
CA SER A 107 -10.83 1.11 4.68
C SER A 107 -11.81 -0.02 4.32
N MET A 108 -12.07 -0.26 3.03
CA MET A 108 -12.96 -1.32 2.53
C MET A 108 -12.23 -2.65 2.30
N LEU A 109 -10.91 -2.68 2.40
CA LEU A 109 -10.08 -3.84 2.05
C LEU A 109 -9.65 -4.64 3.31
N ASP A 110 -10.62 -5.07 4.12
CA ASP A 110 -10.40 -5.72 5.43
C ASP A 110 -10.72 -7.23 5.46
N CYS A 111 -11.07 -7.84 4.33
CA CYS A 111 -11.67 -9.18 4.28
C CYS A 111 -10.69 -10.35 4.53
N CYS A 112 -9.38 -10.20 4.28
CA CYS A 112 -8.41 -11.29 4.40
C CYS A 112 -7.44 -11.12 5.58
N VAL A 113 -7.07 -9.88 5.89
CA VAL A 113 -6.18 -9.53 6.99
C VAL A 113 -6.73 -8.24 7.61
N PRO A 114 -6.95 -8.19 8.93
CA PRO A 114 -7.38 -6.98 9.59
C PRO A 114 -6.43 -5.82 9.28
N LEU A 115 -6.99 -4.67 8.91
CA LEU A 115 -6.23 -3.46 8.57
C LEU A 115 -5.25 -3.03 9.66
N GLU A 116 -5.57 -3.29 10.94
CA GLU A 116 -4.69 -3.04 12.08
C GLU A 116 -3.44 -3.92 12.10
N ASN A 117 -3.51 -5.14 11.56
CA ASN A 117 -2.34 -5.99 11.41
C ASN A 117 -1.46 -5.49 10.26
N ILE A 118 -2.06 -5.04 9.16
CA ILE A 118 -1.33 -4.47 8.02
C ILE A 118 -0.54 -3.24 8.45
N LYS A 119 -1.15 -2.33 9.24
CA LYS A 119 -0.47 -1.16 9.82
C LYS A 119 0.79 -1.54 10.57
N LYS A 120 0.76 -2.62 11.37
CA LYS A 120 1.88 -3.06 12.21
C LYS A 120 3.03 -3.71 11.43
N LEU A 121 2.73 -4.49 10.39
CA LEU A 121 3.72 -5.31 9.68
C LEU A 121 4.79 -4.48 8.93
N VAL A 122 4.42 -3.34 8.35
CA VAL A 122 5.33 -2.54 7.53
C VAL A 122 6.14 -1.54 8.36
N LEU A 123 5.70 -1.21 9.56
CA LEU A 123 6.43 -0.33 10.48
C LEU A 123 7.85 -0.83 10.73
N LEU A 124 8.05 -2.13 10.97
CA LEU A 124 9.39 -2.67 11.21
C LEU A 124 10.35 -2.41 10.04
N ARG A 125 9.91 -2.55 8.78
CA ARG A 125 10.81 -2.37 7.63
C ARG A 125 11.07 -0.91 7.27
N VAL A 126 10.09 -0.03 7.48
CA VAL A 126 10.23 1.42 7.23
C VAL A 126 11.14 2.05 8.28
N TYR A 127 10.99 1.67 9.55
CA TYR A 127 11.80 2.19 10.65
C TYR A 127 13.22 1.61 10.66
N LEU A 128 13.40 0.31 10.43
CA LEU A 128 14.77 -0.27 10.36
C LEU A 128 15.60 0.30 9.21
N LYS A 129 14.98 0.70 8.09
CA LYS A 129 15.67 1.43 7.01
C LYS A 129 15.92 2.91 7.30
N SER A 130 15.37 3.46 8.38
CA SER A 130 15.66 4.83 8.82
C SER A 130 16.86 4.91 9.77
N GLU A 131 17.27 3.78 10.37
CA GLU A 131 18.44 3.69 11.27
C GLU A 131 19.76 3.41 10.53
N LEU A 132 19.70 3.09 9.23
CA LEU A 132 20.85 2.74 8.39
C LEU A 132 21.38 3.94 7.58
N ILE A 133 21.08 5.17 8.00
CA ILE A 133 21.57 6.43 7.41
C ILE A 133 21.99 7.38 8.53
#